data_AF-A0A336M212-F1
#
_entry.id   AF-A0A336M212-F1
#
_cell.length_a   1.000
_cell.length_b   1.000
_cell.length_c   1.000
_cell.angle_alpha   90.00
_cell.angle_beta   90.00
_cell.angle_gamma   90.00
#
_symmetry.space_group_name_H-M   'P 1'
#
loop_
_entity.id
_entity.type
_entity.pdbx_description
1 polymer ?
#
loop_
_entity_poly.entity_id
_entity_poly.type
_entity_poly.pdbx_seq_one_letter_code
_entity_poly.pdbx_strand_id
1 'polypeptide(L)'
;MITRMCLIININLLLSIIYSMTATIDSSVDYCKIEKQKCKNIGQHIGCSASGYPFKKQSNCTNIKQVKLSNRNKNYILKLHNNLRNKLASGNIQKYPPASRMLEMFWDTELEATACLHVNYCIMEHDECRATPSYHYPGQNLRLTQYTNFLQTDIEMEFHNGIQEWFEEYKDVEPDIIENYERRLNHKQYGHFTLMSKENNERIGCCHITFERKSPNSKKIEYGHMLTCNYLETNVPFKMVYLTGKPSTRCKDHGSNYKPSKNYKNLCSNPVETEKLTLKNEISKKEPDVSIDYCKLALLKCGNNKHVACKNDSGFDVNPNCKNIQVHSMTVDQKSFLLKEHNFYRNLVASGSYNQFPSASKMIEMKWDKSLENVACHHVQYCHMKHGQCLATSSNGVPGQNLFAAPNEDNFSFLKRAVNTWFNKSYDAPSSIVDNFENSYYTFAFMIKESQSKIGCCSITYEDSHFKRYSRMLTCLYENIVYSNANIYTKGKPASECNEYGDEFATSVTYKNLCAKRNDSNINVAQSTSESVKIVV
;
A
#
# COMPACT_ATOMS: atom_id res chain seq x y z
N MET A 1 40.81 18.21 53.72
CA MET A 1 39.76 17.25 53.31
C MET A 1 40.37 16.21 52.39
N ILE A 2 40.54 15.01 52.92
CA ILE A 2 40.50 13.68 52.30
C ILE A 2 41.18 13.47 50.93
N THR A 3 42.22 12.63 51.02
CA THR A 3 43.02 11.83 50.09
C THR A 3 42.33 11.00 49.00
N ARG A 4 43.00 10.92 47.83
CA ARG A 4 43.36 9.77 46.95
C ARG A 4 42.41 8.54 46.83
N MET A 5 42.16 8.09 45.58
CA MET A 5 42.45 6.71 45.06
C MET A 5 42.09 6.56 43.56
N CYS A 6 43.10 6.36 42.70
CA CYS A 6 43.40 5.15 41.88
C CYS A 6 42.55 4.94 40.61
N LEU A 7 43.10 5.16 39.41
CA LEU A 7 43.97 4.30 38.59
C LEU A 7 43.25 3.14 37.87
N ILE A 8 43.16 3.29 36.54
CA ILE A 8 43.50 2.34 35.46
C ILE A 8 43.21 0.86 35.78
N ILE A 9 42.27 0.25 35.05
CA ILE A 9 42.37 -1.12 34.50
C ILE A 9 41.28 -1.37 33.44
N ASN A 10 41.73 -1.99 32.34
CA ASN A 10 40.99 -2.74 31.31
C ASN A 10 40.43 -2.05 30.06
N ILE A 11 41.39 -1.61 29.24
CA ILE A 11 41.40 -1.51 27.76
C ILE A 11 41.14 -2.89 27.04
N ASN A 12 40.63 -3.90 27.74
CA ASN A 12 40.31 -5.24 27.20
C ASN A 12 38.81 -5.48 26.92
N LEU A 13 37.92 -4.50 27.16
CA LEU A 13 36.50 -4.61 26.78
C LEU A 13 36.15 -3.97 25.44
N LEU A 14 37.06 -3.18 24.84
CA LEU A 14 36.81 -2.47 23.58
C LEU A 14 37.37 -3.19 22.35
N LEU A 15 38.24 -4.19 22.53
CA LEU A 15 38.81 -4.98 21.44
C LEU A 15 38.09 -6.31 21.18
N SER A 16 37.14 -6.70 22.04
CA SER A 16 36.27 -7.86 21.82
C SER A 16 34.95 -7.52 21.12
N ILE A 17 34.65 -6.24 20.89
CA ILE A 17 33.47 -5.80 20.10
C ILE A 17 33.84 -5.42 18.66
N ILE A 18 35.15 -5.29 18.36
CA ILE A 18 35.64 -4.85 17.04
C ILE A 18 35.93 -6.02 16.08
N TYR A 19 35.72 -7.27 16.51
CA TYR A 19 35.81 -8.44 15.62
C TYR A 19 34.51 -9.21 15.53
N SER A 20 33.44 -8.55 15.07
CA SER A 20 32.30 -9.22 14.44
C SER A 20 31.49 -8.25 13.58
N MET A 21 31.51 -8.52 12.27
CA MET A 21 30.54 -8.13 11.25
C MET A 21 30.77 -6.83 10.48
N THR A 22 31.68 -6.95 9.52
CA THR A 22 31.33 -6.68 8.12
C THR A 22 30.04 -7.43 7.73
N ALA A 23 28.92 -6.72 7.56
CA ALA A 23 27.78 -7.15 6.73
C ALA A 23 26.86 -5.95 6.44
N THR A 24 26.73 -5.60 5.16
CA THR A 24 25.72 -4.68 4.62
C THR A 24 24.33 -5.32 4.76
N ILE A 25 23.37 -4.69 5.44
CA ILE A 25 21.99 -5.21 5.55
C ILE A 25 21.04 -4.25 4.83
N ASP A 26 20.74 -4.58 3.56
CA ASP A 26 19.40 -4.38 3.01
C ASP A 26 18.45 -5.07 3.98
N SER A 27 17.57 -4.36 4.70
CA SER A 27 16.68 -5.04 5.65
C SER A 27 15.53 -5.71 4.92
N SER A 28 15.88 -6.63 4.02
CA SER A 28 15.16 -7.88 3.81
C SER A 28 14.53 -8.32 5.13
N VAL A 29 13.24 -8.68 5.09
CA VAL A 29 12.54 -9.19 6.27
C VAL A 29 13.33 -10.38 6.79
N ASP A 30 13.87 -10.25 8.01
CA ASP A 30 14.60 -11.34 8.65
C ASP A 30 13.58 -12.39 9.12
N TYR A 31 13.27 -13.30 8.21
CA TYR A 31 12.37 -14.41 8.47
C TYR A 31 12.90 -15.38 9.53
N CYS A 32 14.21 -15.44 9.74
CA CYS A 32 14.79 -16.25 10.83
C CYS A 32 14.55 -15.60 12.20
N LYS A 33 14.51 -14.27 12.27
CA LYS A 33 14.05 -13.56 13.47
C LYS A 33 12.55 -13.79 13.71
N ILE A 34 11.72 -13.73 12.65
CA ILE A 34 10.30 -14.04 12.76
C ILE A 34 10.10 -15.49 13.21
N GLU A 35 10.88 -16.44 12.68
CA GLU A 35 10.83 -17.84 13.09
C GLU A 35 11.00 -18.00 14.60
N LYS A 36 12.06 -17.39 15.15
CA LYS A 36 12.33 -17.41 16.59
C LYS A 36 11.21 -16.79 17.43
N GLN A 37 10.50 -15.80 16.89
CA GLN A 37 9.48 -15.03 17.61
C GLN A 37 8.06 -15.63 17.49
N LYS A 38 7.72 -16.18 16.32
CA LYS A 38 6.35 -16.58 15.97
C LYS A 38 6.20 -18.05 15.55
N CYS A 39 7.30 -18.77 15.29
CA CYS A 39 7.24 -20.15 14.81
C CYS A 39 7.78 -21.18 15.82
N LYS A 40 8.14 -20.77 17.05
CA LYS A 40 8.85 -21.59 18.05
C LYS A 40 8.23 -22.96 18.36
N ASN A 41 6.91 -23.11 18.18
CA ASN A 41 6.17 -24.37 18.38
C ASN A 41 5.41 -24.83 17.12
N ILE A 42 5.69 -24.22 15.98
CA ILE A 42 5.01 -24.51 14.71
C ILE A 42 5.95 -25.29 13.80
N GLY A 43 7.18 -24.80 13.64
CA GLY A 43 8.18 -25.40 12.76
C GLY A 43 9.02 -24.35 12.03
N GLN A 44 9.66 -24.78 10.95
CA GLN A 44 10.56 -23.97 10.13
C GLN A 44 9.79 -22.92 9.32
N HIS A 45 10.33 -21.71 9.28
CA HIS A 45 9.75 -20.63 8.50
C HIS A 45 10.15 -20.75 7.02
N ILE A 46 9.17 -20.63 6.10
CA ILE A 46 9.36 -20.78 4.65
C ILE A 46 10.45 -19.86 4.05
N GLY A 47 10.70 -18.72 4.70
CA GLY A 47 11.72 -17.74 4.34
C GLY A 47 13.02 -17.76 5.14
N CYS A 48 13.17 -18.61 6.16
CA CYS A 48 14.41 -18.69 6.94
C CYS A 48 15.39 -19.70 6.32
N SER A 49 16.47 -19.22 5.70
CA SER A 49 17.47 -20.10 5.08
C SER A 49 18.40 -20.79 6.09
N ALA A 50 18.54 -20.25 7.31
CA ALA A 50 19.45 -20.76 8.34
C ALA A 50 18.95 -22.05 9.02
N SER A 51 17.63 -22.26 9.04
CA SER A 51 17.00 -23.46 9.61
C SER A 51 16.90 -24.62 8.62
N GLY A 52 17.40 -24.42 7.39
CA GLY A 52 17.14 -25.28 6.24
C GLY A 52 15.86 -24.84 5.53
N TYR A 53 15.75 -25.19 4.25
CA TYR A 53 14.48 -25.02 3.54
C TYR A 53 13.52 -26.12 3.98
N PRO A 54 12.25 -25.81 4.34
CA PRO A 54 11.30 -26.82 4.83
C PRO A 54 11.02 -27.90 3.78
N PHE A 55 11.31 -27.60 2.51
CA PHE A 55 11.12 -28.51 1.40
C PHE A 55 12.37 -28.64 0.55
N LYS A 56 12.56 -29.84 0.00
CA LYS A 56 13.39 -30.01 -1.18
C LYS A 56 12.57 -29.56 -2.38
N LYS A 57 13.12 -28.65 -3.18
CA LYS A 57 12.52 -28.27 -4.46
C LYS A 57 12.21 -29.52 -5.28
N GLN A 58 10.98 -29.61 -5.79
CA GLN A 58 10.51 -30.77 -6.53
C GLN A 58 11.39 -31.01 -7.77
N SER A 59 12.14 -32.11 -7.81
CA SER A 59 13.20 -32.35 -8.81
C SER A 59 12.69 -32.49 -10.25
N ASN A 60 11.41 -32.83 -10.41
CA ASN A 60 10.76 -32.92 -11.72
C ASN A 60 10.09 -31.61 -12.15
N CYS A 61 10.09 -30.54 -11.33
CA CYS A 61 9.69 -29.20 -11.75
C CYS A 61 10.89 -28.43 -12.32
N THR A 62 10.91 -28.26 -13.63
CA THR A 62 11.90 -27.48 -14.37
C THR A 62 11.28 -26.19 -14.92
N ASN A 63 12.11 -25.26 -15.40
CA ASN A 63 11.65 -24.03 -16.05
C ASN A 63 10.61 -23.23 -15.23
N ILE A 64 10.78 -23.21 -13.90
CA ILE A 64 9.92 -22.44 -12.99
C ILE A 64 10.08 -20.96 -13.29
N LYS A 65 8.96 -20.30 -13.57
CA LYS A 65 8.87 -18.86 -13.77
C LYS A 65 7.78 -18.32 -12.85
N GLN A 66 8.17 -17.46 -11.91
CA GLN A 66 7.21 -16.71 -11.12
C GLN A 66 6.53 -15.68 -12.01
N VAL A 67 5.20 -15.71 -12.03
CA VAL A 67 4.39 -14.76 -12.78
C VAL A 67 4.26 -13.49 -11.95
N LYS A 68 4.67 -12.35 -12.53
CA LYS A 68 4.44 -11.05 -11.93
C LYS A 68 2.96 -10.68 -12.04
N LEU A 69 2.22 -10.86 -10.95
CA LEU A 69 0.79 -10.51 -10.90
C LEU A 69 0.60 -9.00 -11.08
N SER A 70 -0.11 -8.61 -12.14
CA SER A 70 -0.53 -7.22 -12.34
C SER A 70 -1.63 -6.84 -11.34
N ASN A 71 -1.89 -5.53 -11.17
CA ASN A 71 -3.02 -5.08 -10.36
C ASN A 71 -4.36 -5.62 -10.87
N ARG A 72 -4.50 -5.81 -12.19
CA ARG A 72 -5.68 -6.45 -12.78
C ARG A 72 -5.84 -7.88 -12.26
N ASN A 73 -4.77 -8.67 -12.24
CA ASN A 73 -4.79 -10.03 -11.71
C ASN A 73 -5.15 -10.07 -10.22
N LYS A 74 -4.53 -9.21 -9.40
CA LYS A 74 -4.82 -9.10 -7.96
C LYS A 74 -6.27 -8.74 -7.70
N ASN A 75 -6.80 -7.74 -8.42
CA ASN A 75 -8.20 -7.33 -8.35
C ASN A 75 -9.16 -8.43 -8.81
N TYR A 76 -8.78 -9.22 -9.81
CA TYR A 76 -9.58 -10.35 -10.28
C TYR A 76 -9.70 -11.44 -9.20
N ILE A 77 -8.57 -11.82 -8.58
CA ILE A 77 -8.55 -12.76 -7.45
C ILE A 77 -9.41 -12.25 -6.28
N LEU A 78 -9.27 -10.98 -5.89
CA LEU A 78 -10.09 -10.37 -4.84
C LEU A 78 -11.58 -10.40 -5.18
N LYS A 79 -11.94 -10.06 -6.42
CA LYS A 79 -13.32 -10.06 -6.89
C LYS A 79 -13.95 -11.46 -6.82
N LEU A 80 -13.21 -12.50 -7.21
CA LEU A 80 -13.68 -13.88 -7.10
C LEU A 80 -13.95 -14.26 -5.64
N HIS A 81 -12.99 -14.02 -4.74
CA HIS A 81 -13.15 -14.32 -3.30
C HIS A 81 -14.33 -13.57 -2.68
N ASN A 82 -14.41 -12.25 -2.89
CA ASN A 82 -15.45 -11.43 -2.29
C ASN A 82 -16.84 -11.71 -2.88
N ASN A 83 -16.95 -12.05 -4.16
CA ASN A 83 -18.23 -12.49 -4.75
C ASN A 83 -18.73 -13.79 -4.10
N LEU A 84 -17.84 -14.78 -3.94
CA LEU A 84 -18.19 -16.07 -3.34
C LEU A 84 -18.56 -15.91 -1.85
N ARG A 85 -17.77 -15.13 -1.10
CA ARG A 85 -18.07 -14.76 0.30
C ARG A 85 -19.40 -14.01 0.41
N ASN A 86 -19.67 -13.06 -0.47
CA ASN A 86 -20.93 -12.30 -0.48
C ASN A 86 -22.13 -13.19 -0.79
N LYS A 87 -21.97 -14.19 -1.68
CA LYS A 87 -23.02 -15.19 -1.99
C LYS A 87 -23.29 -16.10 -0.78
N LEU A 88 -22.24 -16.59 -0.12
CA LEU A 88 -22.35 -17.37 1.11
C LEU A 88 -23.03 -16.56 2.22
N ALA A 89 -22.58 -15.33 2.45
CA ALA A 89 -23.10 -14.46 3.49
C ALA A 89 -24.60 -14.17 3.30
N SER A 90 -25.11 -14.07 2.06
CA SER A 90 -26.56 -13.96 1.81
C SER A 90 -27.39 -15.20 2.16
N GLY A 91 -26.78 -16.36 2.38
CA GLY A 91 -27.51 -17.63 2.45
C GLY A 91 -27.90 -18.21 1.08
N ASN A 92 -27.24 -17.77 -0.01
CA ASN A 92 -27.49 -18.23 -1.38
C ASN A 92 -26.60 -19.43 -1.78
N ILE A 93 -25.97 -20.09 -0.80
CA ILE A 93 -25.29 -21.37 -0.98
C ILE A 93 -26.16 -22.42 -0.29
N GLN A 94 -26.56 -23.43 -1.06
CA GLN A 94 -27.43 -24.51 -0.58
C GLN A 94 -26.91 -25.06 0.76
N LYS A 95 -27.82 -25.40 1.69
CA LYS A 95 -27.56 -25.91 3.05
C LYS A 95 -26.79 -25.00 4.03
N TYR A 96 -26.16 -23.91 3.59
CA TYR A 96 -25.39 -23.02 4.48
C TYR A 96 -26.20 -21.81 4.99
N PRO A 97 -26.15 -21.52 6.29
CA PRO A 97 -26.83 -20.35 6.87
C PRO A 97 -26.17 -19.02 6.45
N PRO A 98 -26.91 -17.90 6.40
CA PRO A 98 -26.34 -16.58 6.14
C PRO A 98 -25.36 -16.15 7.23
N ALA A 99 -24.42 -15.26 6.89
CA ALA A 99 -23.36 -14.79 7.78
C ALA A 99 -23.60 -13.34 8.21
N SER A 100 -23.58 -13.07 9.51
CA SER A 100 -24.00 -11.77 10.06
C SER A 100 -22.94 -10.67 10.03
N ARG A 101 -21.65 -11.05 9.91
CA ARG A 101 -20.51 -10.12 10.02
C ARG A 101 -19.27 -10.53 9.19
N MET A 102 -19.47 -11.18 8.05
CA MET A 102 -18.41 -11.60 7.14
C MET A 102 -17.62 -10.40 6.60
N LEU A 103 -16.29 -10.35 6.75
CA LEU A 103 -15.47 -9.23 6.24
C LEU A 103 -15.21 -9.31 4.73
N GLU A 104 -15.12 -8.15 4.08
CA GLU A 104 -14.54 -7.98 2.74
C GLU A 104 -13.01 -8.20 2.81
N MET A 105 -12.48 -8.98 1.86
CA MET A 105 -11.05 -9.23 1.74
C MET A 105 -10.36 -8.15 0.91
N PHE A 106 -9.15 -7.81 1.33
CA PHE A 106 -8.26 -6.86 0.68
C PHE A 106 -6.86 -7.45 0.47
N TRP A 107 -6.13 -6.93 -0.54
CA TRP A 107 -4.81 -7.47 -0.87
C TRP A 107 -3.74 -7.07 0.17
N ASP A 108 -2.89 -8.01 0.55
CA ASP A 108 -1.79 -7.81 1.49
C ASP A 108 -0.46 -8.30 0.90
N THR A 109 0.55 -7.43 0.93
CA THR A 109 1.86 -7.68 0.33
C THR A 109 2.77 -8.55 1.20
N GLU A 110 2.57 -8.59 2.51
CA GLU A 110 3.33 -9.50 3.38
C GLU A 110 2.90 -10.96 3.13
N LEU A 111 1.58 -11.17 2.99
CA LEU A 111 1.01 -12.49 2.65
C LEU A 111 1.40 -12.93 1.22
N GLU A 112 1.43 -12.00 0.26
CA GLU A 112 1.94 -12.26 -1.10
C GLU A 112 3.42 -12.67 -1.07
N ALA A 113 4.25 -11.99 -0.27
CA ALA A 113 5.68 -12.30 -0.18
C ALA A 113 5.93 -13.73 0.31
N THR A 114 5.25 -14.16 1.39
CA THR A 114 5.39 -15.54 1.88
C THR A 114 4.76 -16.57 0.95
N ALA A 115 3.69 -16.23 0.22
CA ALA A 115 3.15 -17.07 -0.84
C ALA A 115 4.14 -17.24 -2.00
N CYS A 116 4.88 -16.20 -2.36
CA CYS A 116 5.92 -16.27 -3.39
C CYS A 116 7.12 -17.13 -2.97
N LEU A 117 7.50 -17.12 -1.69
CA LEU A 117 8.50 -18.04 -1.18
C LEU A 117 8.04 -19.50 -1.33
N HIS A 118 6.77 -19.78 -1.02
CA HIS A 118 6.19 -21.12 -1.11
C HIS A 118 6.14 -21.67 -2.54
N VAL A 119 5.59 -20.92 -3.51
CA VAL A 119 5.42 -21.42 -4.89
C VAL A 119 6.73 -21.82 -5.55
N ASN A 120 7.86 -21.22 -5.17
CA ASN A 120 9.16 -21.52 -5.74
C ASN A 120 9.66 -22.95 -5.47
N TYR A 121 9.05 -23.65 -4.50
CA TYR A 121 9.33 -25.07 -4.24
C TYR A 121 8.61 -26.03 -5.20
N CYS A 122 7.53 -25.57 -5.85
CA CYS A 122 6.72 -26.37 -6.78
C CYS A 122 6.15 -27.66 -6.16
N ILE A 123 5.51 -27.54 -4.99
CA ILE A 123 4.96 -28.67 -4.22
C ILE A 123 3.49 -28.44 -3.86
N MET A 124 2.73 -29.52 -3.68
CA MET A 124 1.36 -29.48 -3.17
C MET A 124 1.32 -29.89 -1.69
N GLU A 125 2.10 -29.19 -0.88
CA GLU A 125 2.25 -29.46 0.55
C GLU A 125 2.38 -28.13 1.29
N HIS A 126 1.71 -27.99 2.44
CA HIS A 126 1.74 -26.76 3.23
C HIS A 126 3.05 -26.61 4.00
N ASP A 127 3.67 -25.43 3.91
CA ASP A 127 4.79 -25.07 4.80
C ASP A 127 4.39 -25.08 6.29
N GLU A 128 5.36 -25.32 7.16
CA GLU A 128 5.15 -25.36 8.61
C GLU A 128 4.83 -23.96 9.14
N CYS A 129 5.66 -22.95 8.83
CA CYS A 129 5.43 -21.57 9.24
C CYS A 129 5.61 -20.54 8.12
N ARG A 130 4.61 -19.64 8.00
CA ARG A 130 4.55 -18.50 7.07
C ARG A 130 4.19 -17.18 7.76
N ALA A 131 4.50 -17.08 9.05
CA ALA A 131 4.22 -15.89 9.83
C ALA A 131 4.86 -14.65 9.20
N THR A 132 4.15 -13.54 9.21
CA THR A 132 4.66 -12.27 8.67
C THR A 132 4.97 -11.31 9.81
N PRO A 133 5.55 -10.12 9.55
CA PRO A 133 5.63 -9.07 10.57
C PRO A 133 4.29 -8.77 11.25
N SER A 134 3.19 -8.76 10.47
CA SER A 134 1.86 -8.42 10.95
C SER A 134 1.03 -9.63 11.45
N TYR A 135 1.21 -10.82 10.87
CA TYR A 135 0.31 -11.96 11.09
C TYR A 135 1.04 -13.16 11.69
N HIS A 136 0.49 -13.77 12.75
CA HIS A 136 1.15 -14.87 13.45
C HIS A 136 0.81 -16.25 12.86
N TYR A 137 -0.45 -16.47 12.47
CA TYR A 137 -0.92 -17.77 11.98
C TYR A 137 -1.66 -17.67 10.62
N PRO A 138 -1.01 -17.23 9.52
CA PRO A 138 -1.68 -17.13 8.24
C PRO A 138 -2.15 -18.49 7.71
N GLY A 139 -3.37 -18.52 7.19
CA GLY A 139 -3.89 -19.67 6.46
C GLY A 139 -3.30 -19.76 5.04
N GLN A 140 -3.44 -20.92 4.38
CA GLN A 140 -2.92 -21.11 3.03
C GLN A 140 -3.83 -22.04 2.22
N ASN A 141 -4.15 -21.63 0.99
CA ASN A 141 -4.73 -22.50 -0.04
C ASN A 141 -3.72 -22.74 -1.15
N LEU A 142 -3.66 -23.98 -1.63
CA LEU A 142 -2.74 -24.43 -2.66
C LEU A 142 -3.50 -25.01 -3.84
N ARG A 143 -3.02 -24.74 -5.04
CA ARG A 143 -3.50 -25.39 -6.26
C ARG A 143 -2.36 -25.64 -7.20
N LEU A 144 -2.36 -26.81 -7.81
CA LEU A 144 -1.47 -27.21 -8.88
C LEU A 144 -2.28 -27.82 -10.01
N THR A 145 -2.11 -27.31 -11.22
CA THR A 145 -2.70 -27.85 -12.45
C THR A 145 -1.62 -28.14 -13.46
N GLN A 146 -1.89 -29.12 -14.33
CA GLN A 146 -0.98 -29.55 -15.38
C GLN A 146 -1.74 -29.83 -16.66
N TYR A 147 -1.13 -29.42 -17.78
CA TYR A 147 -1.66 -29.61 -19.12
C TYR A 147 -0.65 -30.39 -19.96
N THR A 148 -1.12 -31.45 -20.63
CA THR A 148 -0.29 -32.24 -21.54
C THR A 148 -0.37 -31.65 -22.96
N ASN A 149 0.78 -31.42 -23.59
CA ASN A 149 0.90 -30.92 -24.97
C ASN A 149 0.27 -29.55 -25.26
N PHE A 150 -0.16 -28.80 -24.24
CA PHE A 150 -0.73 -27.46 -24.38
C PHE A 150 -0.18 -26.55 -23.30
N LEU A 151 0.29 -25.36 -23.69
CA LEU A 151 0.67 -24.31 -22.75
C LEU A 151 -0.56 -23.44 -22.50
N GLN A 152 -1.15 -23.55 -21.31
CA GLN A 152 -2.19 -22.63 -20.91
C GLN A 152 -1.59 -21.25 -20.61
N THR A 153 -2.00 -20.25 -21.37
CA THR A 153 -1.54 -18.86 -21.20
C THR A 153 -2.59 -17.95 -20.57
N ASP A 154 -3.84 -18.41 -20.44
CA ASP A 154 -4.90 -17.66 -19.77
C ASP A 154 -4.81 -17.82 -18.25
N ILE A 155 -4.11 -16.88 -17.64
CA ILE A 155 -3.85 -16.86 -16.20
C ILE A 155 -5.13 -16.48 -15.41
N GLU A 156 -6.04 -15.68 -15.98
CA GLU A 156 -7.31 -15.35 -15.32
C GLU A 156 -8.22 -16.57 -15.28
N MET A 157 -8.22 -17.41 -16.31
CA MET A 157 -8.90 -18.72 -16.29
C MET A 157 -8.37 -19.63 -15.18
N GLU A 158 -7.05 -19.72 -15.00
CA GLU A 158 -6.46 -20.53 -13.92
C GLU A 158 -6.90 -20.06 -12.54
N PHE A 159 -6.97 -18.74 -12.32
CA PHE A 159 -7.48 -18.19 -11.06
C PHE A 159 -8.97 -18.48 -10.87
N HIS A 160 -9.78 -18.31 -11.92
CA HIS A 160 -11.21 -18.59 -11.86
C HIS A 160 -11.47 -20.04 -11.48
N ASN A 161 -10.92 -20.98 -12.25
CA ASN A 161 -11.13 -22.41 -12.04
C ASN A 161 -10.64 -22.82 -10.65
N GLY A 162 -9.46 -22.38 -10.24
CA GLY A 162 -8.91 -22.77 -8.94
C GLY A 162 -9.66 -22.23 -7.74
N ILE A 163 -10.03 -20.96 -7.76
CA ILE A 163 -10.78 -20.33 -6.67
C ILE A 163 -12.20 -20.91 -6.60
N GLN A 164 -12.80 -21.22 -7.75
CA GLN A 164 -14.09 -21.88 -7.82
C GLN A 164 -14.02 -23.32 -7.29
N GLU A 165 -13.02 -24.11 -7.70
CA GLU A 165 -12.77 -25.47 -7.20
C GLU A 165 -12.61 -25.48 -5.68
N TRP A 166 -11.76 -24.60 -5.13
CA TRP A 166 -11.59 -24.44 -3.68
C TRP A 166 -12.91 -24.13 -2.96
N PHE A 167 -13.74 -23.26 -3.54
CA PHE A 167 -15.00 -22.89 -2.91
C PHE A 167 -16.05 -23.99 -3.01
N GLU A 168 -16.10 -24.73 -4.13
CA GLU A 168 -17.07 -25.80 -4.37
C GLU A 168 -16.97 -26.98 -3.42
N GLU A 169 -15.88 -27.08 -2.64
CA GLU A 169 -15.77 -28.03 -1.55
C GLU A 169 -16.90 -27.89 -0.50
N TYR A 170 -17.67 -26.79 -0.49
CA TYR A 170 -18.91 -26.67 0.30
C TYR A 170 -19.89 -27.83 0.02
N LYS A 171 -19.84 -28.44 -1.17
CA LYS A 171 -20.68 -29.58 -1.53
C LYS A 171 -20.32 -30.83 -0.72
N ASP A 172 -19.06 -30.93 -0.30
CA ASP A 172 -18.44 -32.12 0.28
C ASP A 172 -18.37 -32.12 1.82
N VAL A 173 -18.84 -31.05 2.48
CA VAL A 173 -18.90 -30.94 3.94
C VAL A 173 -20.28 -30.48 4.40
N GLU A 174 -20.71 -30.90 5.58
CA GLU A 174 -22.00 -30.51 6.15
C GLU A 174 -21.93 -29.13 6.83
N PRO A 175 -23.06 -28.40 6.93
CA PRO A 175 -23.07 -27.01 7.42
C PRO A 175 -22.66 -26.84 8.88
N ASP A 176 -22.70 -27.91 9.67
CA ASP A 176 -22.26 -27.92 11.07
C ASP A 176 -20.79 -27.50 11.24
N ILE A 177 -19.97 -27.68 10.19
CA ILE A 177 -18.58 -27.21 10.15
C ILE A 177 -18.43 -25.69 10.35
N ILE A 178 -19.49 -24.91 10.06
CA ILE A 178 -19.47 -23.45 10.19
C ILE A 178 -19.47 -23.02 11.65
N GLU A 179 -20.25 -23.68 12.49
CA GLU A 179 -20.37 -23.33 13.91
C GLU A 179 -19.19 -23.90 14.71
N ASN A 180 -18.68 -25.05 14.28
CA ASN A 180 -17.62 -25.77 14.95
C ASN A 180 -16.67 -26.41 13.92
N TYR A 181 -15.59 -25.72 13.57
CA TYR A 181 -14.62 -26.24 12.60
C TYR A 181 -13.87 -27.45 13.19
N GLU A 182 -13.91 -28.56 12.49
CA GLU A 182 -13.22 -29.80 12.89
C GLU A 182 -12.46 -30.39 11.70
N ARG A 183 -11.37 -31.10 11.97
CA ARG A 183 -10.63 -31.84 10.94
C ARG A 183 -11.14 -33.28 10.87
N ARG A 184 -11.83 -33.62 9.78
CA ARG A 184 -12.45 -34.93 9.57
C ARG A 184 -11.55 -35.78 8.68
N LEU A 185 -10.89 -36.77 9.27
CA LEU A 185 -9.82 -37.55 8.62
C LEU A 185 -10.28 -38.42 7.44
N ASN A 186 -11.58 -38.74 7.35
CA ASN A 186 -12.16 -39.62 6.32
C ASN A 186 -13.16 -38.90 5.39
N HIS A 187 -13.06 -37.58 5.29
CA HIS A 187 -13.89 -36.78 4.40
C HIS A 187 -13.08 -36.26 3.21
N LYS A 188 -13.78 -35.93 2.12
CA LYS A 188 -13.19 -35.15 1.02
C LYS A 188 -12.66 -33.81 1.55
N GLN A 189 -11.72 -33.21 0.81
CA GLN A 189 -11.13 -31.93 1.20
C GLN A 189 -12.19 -30.83 1.23
N TYR A 190 -12.25 -30.08 2.34
CA TYR A 190 -13.10 -28.89 2.52
C TYR A 190 -12.37 -27.71 3.16
N GLY A 191 -11.07 -27.90 3.44
CA GLY A 191 -10.25 -26.91 4.12
C GLY A 191 -10.10 -25.62 3.31
N HIS A 192 -10.11 -25.71 1.97
CA HIS A 192 -10.02 -24.54 1.13
C HIS A 192 -11.30 -23.70 1.24
N PHE A 193 -12.47 -24.35 1.17
CA PHE A 193 -13.76 -23.67 1.33
C PHE A 193 -13.89 -23.00 2.70
N THR A 194 -13.57 -23.71 3.79
CA THR A 194 -13.72 -23.13 5.14
C THR A 194 -12.75 -21.97 5.36
N LEU A 195 -11.53 -22.04 4.81
CA LEU A 195 -10.56 -20.94 4.93
C LEU A 195 -11.00 -19.69 4.13
N MET A 196 -11.52 -19.89 2.91
CA MET A 196 -12.12 -18.82 2.12
C MET A 196 -13.35 -18.21 2.79
N SER A 197 -14.08 -19.00 3.57
CA SER A 197 -15.33 -18.61 4.22
C SER A 197 -15.15 -18.06 5.63
N LYS A 198 -13.93 -18.07 6.19
CA LYS A 198 -13.67 -17.60 7.55
C LYS A 198 -13.93 -16.10 7.69
N GLU A 199 -14.78 -15.70 8.65
CA GLU A 199 -15.36 -14.36 8.67
C GLU A 199 -14.36 -13.23 8.87
N ASN A 200 -13.32 -13.47 9.66
CA ASN A 200 -12.33 -12.47 10.04
C ASN A 200 -11.14 -12.38 9.07
N ASN A 201 -11.11 -13.21 8.03
CA ASN A 201 -10.13 -13.09 6.97
C ASN A 201 -10.46 -11.87 6.09
N GLU A 202 -9.90 -10.71 6.46
CA GLU A 202 -9.98 -9.45 5.71
C GLU A 202 -8.74 -9.18 4.84
N ARG A 203 -7.74 -10.07 4.86
CA ARG A 203 -6.50 -9.95 4.09
C ARG A 203 -6.17 -11.24 3.34
N ILE A 204 -5.72 -11.07 2.11
CA ILE A 204 -5.24 -12.15 1.25
C ILE A 204 -4.05 -11.67 0.42
N GLY A 205 -3.06 -12.53 0.22
CA GLY A 205 -1.97 -12.30 -0.73
C GLY A 205 -1.62 -13.60 -1.44
N CYS A 206 -1.54 -13.58 -2.77
CA CYS A 206 -1.28 -14.77 -3.56
C CYS A 206 -0.07 -14.62 -4.47
N CYS A 207 0.55 -15.74 -4.82
CA CYS A 207 1.61 -15.82 -5.80
C CYS A 207 1.38 -16.99 -6.76
N HIS A 208 1.89 -16.85 -7.98
CA HIS A 208 1.70 -17.81 -9.06
C HIS A 208 3.02 -18.11 -9.77
N ILE A 209 3.25 -19.39 -10.09
CA ILE A 209 4.33 -19.82 -10.98
C ILE A 209 3.76 -20.62 -12.16
N THR A 210 4.46 -20.57 -13.28
CA THR A 210 4.39 -21.58 -14.33
C THR A 210 5.63 -22.45 -14.28
N PHE A 211 5.51 -23.73 -14.59
CA PHE A 211 6.65 -24.65 -14.61
C PHE A 211 6.46 -25.71 -15.70
N GLU A 212 7.51 -26.47 -15.98
CA GLU A 212 7.45 -27.66 -16.80
C GLU A 212 7.72 -28.88 -15.92
N ARG A 213 7.03 -29.99 -16.20
CA ARG A 213 7.24 -31.25 -15.50
C ARG A 213 7.39 -32.39 -16.48
N LYS A 214 8.42 -33.21 -16.28
CA LYS A 214 8.56 -34.46 -17.02
C LYS A 214 7.54 -35.45 -16.47
N SER A 215 6.66 -35.92 -17.35
CA SER A 215 5.70 -36.96 -17.00
C SER A 215 6.45 -38.22 -16.56
N PRO A 216 6.16 -38.81 -15.38
CA PRO A 216 6.87 -40.01 -14.91
C PRO A 216 6.75 -41.21 -15.86
N ASN A 217 5.66 -41.25 -16.64
CA ASN A 217 5.28 -42.40 -17.47
C ASN A 217 5.36 -42.11 -18.97
N SER A 218 5.90 -40.95 -19.40
CA SER A 218 6.05 -40.63 -20.82
C SER A 218 7.21 -39.66 -21.09
N LYS A 219 7.71 -39.63 -22.34
CA LYS A 219 8.69 -38.61 -22.78
C LYS A 219 8.07 -37.21 -22.99
N LYS A 220 6.79 -37.01 -22.62
CA LYS A 220 6.07 -35.75 -22.83
C LYS A 220 6.38 -34.76 -21.69
N ILE A 221 6.43 -33.49 -22.06
CA ILE A 221 6.51 -32.36 -21.12
C ILE A 221 5.09 -31.92 -20.79
N GLU A 222 4.80 -31.81 -19.50
CA GLU A 222 3.57 -31.23 -18.97
C GLU A 222 3.86 -29.79 -18.55
N TYR A 223 2.98 -28.86 -18.95
CA TYR A 223 3.07 -27.46 -18.53
C TYR A 223 2.18 -27.26 -17.31
N GLY A 224 2.76 -26.79 -16.22
CA GLY A 224 2.11 -26.68 -14.93
C GLY A 224 1.92 -25.26 -14.45
N HIS A 225 0.87 -25.05 -13.67
CA HIS A 225 0.57 -23.83 -12.95
C HIS A 225 0.48 -24.15 -11.47
N MET A 226 1.03 -23.30 -10.62
CA MET A 226 0.82 -23.39 -9.17
C MET A 226 0.44 -22.04 -8.61
N LEU A 227 -0.66 -22.01 -7.86
CA LEU A 227 -1.19 -20.85 -7.16
C LEU A 227 -1.16 -21.13 -5.65
N THR A 228 -0.53 -20.23 -4.91
CA THR A 228 -0.60 -20.21 -3.45
C THR A 228 -1.25 -18.91 -3.02
N CYS A 229 -2.29 -18.99 -2.19
CA CYS A 229 -2.92 -17.84 -1.56
C CYS A 229 -2.81 -17.97 -0.04
N ASN A 230 -2.21 -16.97 0.60
CA ASN A 230 -2.14 -16.86 2.06
C ASN A 230 -3.20 -15.89 2.56
N TYR A 231 -3.81 -16.20 3.70
CA TYR A 231 -4.90 -15.45 4.33
C TYR A 231 -4.48 -14.98 5.72
N LEU A 232 -5.10 -13.91 6.22
CA LEU A 232 -4.83 -13.32 7.55
C LEU A 232 -4.67 -14.38 8.66
N GLU A 233 -5.62 -15.31 8.73
CA GLU A 233 -5.66 -16.35 9.75
C GLU A 233 -6.07 -17.71 9.16
N THR A 234 -5.49 -18.78 9.72
CA THR A 234 -5.87 -20.17 9.43
C THR A 234 -7.17 -20.58 10.14
N ASN A 235 -7.75 -21.73 9.78
CA ASN A 235 -8.85 -22.32 10.53
C ASN A 235 -8.35 -22.87 11.86
N VAL A 236 -9.10 -22.63 12.94
CA VAL A 236 -8.75 -23.09 14.29
C VAL A 236 -9.75 -24.17 14.69
N PRO A 237 -9.29 -25.38 15.08
CA PRO A 237 -10.17 -26.43 15.57
C PRO A 237 -11.09 -25.94 16.70
N PHE A 238 -12.34 -26.38 16.64
CA PHE A 238 -13.41 -26.06 17.59
C PHE A 238 -13.79 -24.57 17.66
N LYS A 239 -13.47 -23.81 16.62
CA LYS A 239 -13.90 -22.42 16.46
C LYS A 239 -14.83 -22.32 15.27
N MET A 240 -15.77 -21.39 15.33
CA MET A 240 -16.64 -21.10 14.21
C MET A 240 -15.84 -20.54 13.02
N VAL A 241 -16.28 -20.88 11.81
CA VAL A 241 -15.82 -20.29 10.56
C VAL A 241 -16.45 -18.91 10.39
N TYR A 242 -17.76 -18.79 10.59
CA TYR A 242 -18.46 -17.51 10.63
C TYR A 242 -19.67 -17.54 11.54
N LEU A 243 -20.07 -16.36 12.02
CA LEU A 243 -21.24 -16.19 12.86
C LEU A 243 -22.52 -16.12 12.03
N THR A 244 -23.43 -17.07 12.24
CA THR A 244 -24.71 -17.13 11.54
C THR A 244 -25.63 -15.96 11.90
N GLY A 245 -26.47 -15.54 10.97
CA GLY A 245 -27.48 -14.51 11.19
C GLY A 245 -27.72 -13.60 10.00
N LYS A 246 -28.55 -12.56 10.18
CA LYS A 246 -28.92 -11.64 9.11
C LYS A 246 -27.67 -10.92 8.56
N PRO A 247 -27.49 -10.84 7.22
CA PRO A 247 -26.27 -10.30 6.63
C PRO A 247 -25.94 -8.86 7.07
N SER A 248 -24.66 -8.61 7.33
CA SER A 248 -24.09 -7.31 7.70
C SER A 248 -24.72 -6.59 8.90
N THR A 249 -25.55 -7.27 9.72
CA THR A 249 -26.17 -6.63 10.90
C THR A 249 -25.23 -6.54 12.09
N ARG A 250 -24.14 -7.31 12.09
CA ARG A 250 -23.18 -7.41 13.21
C ARG A 250 -21.78 -6.92 12.83
N CYS A 251 -21.64 -6.08 11.80
CA CYS A 251 -20.33 -5.54 11.40
C CYS A 251 -19.61 -4.82 12.55
N LYS A 252 -20.35 -4.12 13.41
CA LYS A 252 -19.80 -3.37 14.55
C LYS A 252 -19.11 -4.24 15.59
N ASP A 253 -19.33 -5.55 15.58
CA ASP A 253 -18.64 -6.50 16.47
C ASP A 253 -17.13 -6.56 16.20
N HIS A 254 -16.69 -6.26 14.96
CA HIS A 254 -15.27 -6.12 14.62
C HIS A 254 -14.68 -4.78 15.07
N GLY A 255 -15.53 -3.86 15.53
CA GLY A 255 -15.17 -2.51 15.98
C GLY A 255 -16.14 -1.45 15.46
N SER A 256 -16.21 -0.31 16.15
CA SER A 256 -17.15 0.78 15.84
C SER A 256 -16.99 1.38 14.43
N ASN A 257 -15.81 1.20 13.80
CA ASN A 257 -15.50 1.69 12.47
C ASN A 257 -16.01 0.77 11.35
N TYR A 258 -16.36 -0.48 11.64
CA TYR A 258 -16.85 -1.43 10.64
C TYR A 258 -18.32 -1.18 10.31
N LYS A 259 -18.62 -1.17 9.01
CA LYS A 259 -19.96 -0.95 8.45
C LYS A 259 -20.22 -1.95 7.32
N PRO A 260 -21.47 -2.13 6.88
CA PRO A 260 -21.75 -2.88 5.66
C PRO A 260 -20.88 -2.38 4.49
N SER A 261 -20.31 -3.30 3.71
CA SER A 261 -19.51 -2.95 2.54
C SER A 261 -20.37 -2.27 1.48
N LYS A 262 -19.79 -1.24 0.84
CA LYS A 262 -20.41 -0.55 -0.29
C LYS A 262 -20.39 -1.41 -1.57
N ASN A 263 -19.37 -2.26 -1.72
CA ASN A 263 -19.16 -3.08 -2.92
C ASN A 263 -19.86 -4.44 -2.84
N TYR A 264 -20.00 -4.98 -1.63
CA TYR A 264 -20.55 -6.31 -1.37
C TYR A 264 -21.57 -6.24 -0.23
N LYS A 265 -22.85 -6.07 -0.58
CA LYS A 265 -23.94 -5.75 0.36
C LYS A 265 -24.10 -6.68 1.57
N ASN A 266 -23.62 -7.92 1.49
CA ASN A 266 -23.71 -8.92 2.57
C ASN A 266 -22.41 -9.03 3.39
N LEU A 267 -21.42 -8.21 3.08
CA LEU A 267 -20.13 -8.17 3.77
C LEU A 267 -20.02 -6.91 4.64
N CYS A 268 -19.00 -6.91 5.49
CA CYS A 268 -18.58 -5.82 6.34
C CYS A 268 -17.23 -5.29 5.84
N SER A 269 -17.03 -3.99 5.93
CA SER A 269 -15.77 -3.33 5.55
C SER A 269 -15.44 -2.24 6.55
N ASN A 270 -14.15 -1.95 6.68
CA ASN A 270 -13.70 -0.72 7.29
C ASN A 270 -13.60 0.35 6.18
N PRO A 271 -14.44 1.40 6.20
CA PRO A 271 -14.45 2.43 5.15
C PRO A 271 -13.08 3.08 4.96
N VAL A 272 -12.30 3.23 6.04
CA VAL A 272 -10.94 3.81 6.02
C VAL A 272 -9.95 2.94 5.23
N GLU A 273 -10.17 1.63 5.15
CA GLU A 273 -9.33 0.72 4.37
C GLU A 273 -9.81 0.56 2.94
N THR A 274 -11.12 0.62 2.74
CA THR A 274 -11.74 0.60 1.40
C THR A 274 -11.34 1.84 0.61
N GLU A 275 -11.34 3.02 1.24
CA GLU A 275 -10.90 4.29 0.63
C GLU A 275 -9.41 4.27 0.26
N LYS A 276 -8.54 3.64 1.08
CA LYS A 276 -7.13 3.44 0.72
C LYS A 276 -6.97 2.65 -0.57
N LEU A 277 -7.84 1.67 -0.85
CA LEU A 277 -7.75 0.77 -2.02
C LEU A 277 -8.41 1.34 -3.27
N THR A 278 -9.52 2.07 -3.14
CA THR A 278 -10.11 2.84 -4.24
C THR A 278 -9.09 3.85 -4.77
N LEU A 279 -8.36 4.52 -3.87
CA LEU A 279 -7.25 5.41 -4.23
C LEU A 279 -6.14 4.67 -5.01
N LYS A 280 -5.78 3.43 -4.65
CA LYS A 280 -4.80 2.61 -5.40
C LYS A 280 -5.27 2.27 -6.84
N ASN A 281 -6.57 2.03 -7.02
CA ASN A 281 -7.15 1.65 -8.31
C ASN A 281 -7.35 2.85 -9.27
N GLU A 282 -7.56 4.05 -8.75
CA GLU A 282 -7.65 5.28 -9.56
C GLU A 282 -6.26 5.77 -9.99
N ILE A 283 -5.25 5.68 -9.12
CA ILE A 283 -3.86 6.03 -9.41
C ILE A 283 -3.28 5.15 -10.53
N SER A 284 -3.77 3.92 -10.72
CA SER A 284 -3.27 2.98 -11.74
C SER A 284 -3.97 3.06 -13.10
N LYS A 285 -5.04 3.86 -13.26
CA LYS A 285 -5.79 3.99 -14.53
C LYS A 285 -5.31 5.14 -15.43
N LYS A 286 -4.40 6.00 -14.97
CA LYS A 286 -3.84 7.10 -15.78
C LYS A 286 -2.37 6.84 -16.12
N GLU A 287 -2.14 6.16 -17.24
CA GLU A 287 -0.90 6.25 -18.01
C GLU A 287 -1.07 7.24 -19.18
N PRO A 288 0.03 7.82 -19.68
CA PRO A 288 0.13 9.26 -19.89
C PRO A 288 -0.28 9.70 -21.30
N ASP A 289 -0.91 10.87 -21.36
CA ASP A 289 -1.13 11.61 -22.60
C ASP A 289 -0.09 12.74 -22.72
N VAL A 290 0.54 12.80 -23.90
CA VAL A 290 1.42 13.83 -24.48
C VAL A 290 2.86 14.00 -23.94
N SER A 291 3.82 13.86 -24.85
CA SER A 291 5.22 14.32 -24.75
C SER A 291 5.26 15.86 -24.60
N ILE A 292 5.35 16.35 -23.36
CA ILE A 292 5.50 17.78 -23.07
C ILE A 292 6.94 18.25 -23.39
N ASP A 293 7.08 19.29 -24.22
CA ASP A 293 8.34 20.02 -24.41
C ASP A 293 8.52 21.05 -23.29
N TYR A 294 9.29 20.68 -22.26
CA TYR A 294 9.56 21.53 -21.11
C TYR A 294 10.44 22.75 -21.43
N CYS A 295 11.20 22.73 -22.53
CA CYS A 295 11.97 23.90 -22.95
C CYS A 295 11.04 24.98 -23.51
N LYS A 296 10.04 24.59 -24.32
CA LYS A 296 8.96 25.52 -24.74
C LYS A 296 8.09 25.96 -23.58
N LEU A 297 7.77 25.06 -22.65
CA LEU A 297 6.99 25.41 -21.46
C LEU A 297 7.72 26.47 -20.62
N ALA A 298 9.05 26.41 -20.57
CA ALA A 298 9.87 27.39 -19.88
C ALA A 298 9.61 28.82 -20.40
N LEU A 299 9.63 28.99 -21.72
CA LEU A 299 9.39 30.28 -22.38
C LEU A 299 8.01 30.86 -22.05
N LEU A 300 7.02 29.99 -21.82
CA LEU A 300 5.64 30.40 -21.56
C LEU A 300 5.37 30.71 -20.08
N LYS A 301 5.96 29.95 -19.16
CA LYS A 301 5.58 29.96 -17.73
C LYS A 301 6.68 30.36 -16.76
N CYS A 302 7.94 30.35 -17.20
CA CYS A 302 9.10 30.50 -16.32
C CYS A 302 9.83 31.84 -16.49
N GLY A 303 9.44 32.66 -17.47
CA GLY A 303 10.18 33.88 -17.81
C GLY A 303 11.60 33.54 -18.24
N ASN A 304 12.59 34.18 -17.63
CA ASN A 304 14.02 33.91 -17.88
C ASN A 304 14.56 32.70 -17.09
N ASN A 305 13.74 32.03 -16.27
CA ASN A 305 14.19 30.90 -15.47
C ASN A 305 14.26 29.61 -16.28
N LYS A 306 15.26 28.80 -15.96
CA LYS A 306 15.51 27.52 -16.62
C LYS A 306 14.64 26.42 -16.03
N HIS A 307 13.96 25.67 -16.89
CA HIS A 307 13.04 24.62 -16.46
C HIS A 307 13.80 23.32 -16.18
N VAL A 308 13.60 22.73 -15.00
CA VAL A 308 14.40 21.56 -14.56
C VAL A 308 14.31 20.35 -15.50
N ALA A 309 13.19 20.19 -16.19
CA ALA A 309 12.97 19.13 -17.17
C ALA A 309 13.37 19.49 -18.62
N CYS A 310 13.92 20.69 -18.87
CA CYS A 310 14.46 21.05 -20.17
C CYS A 310 15.83 20.39 -20.36
N LYS A 311 15.94 19.47 -21.32
CA LYS A 311 17.15 18.63 -21.52
C LYS A 311 18.42 19.44 -21.81
N ASN A 312 18.29 20.55 -22.54
CA ASN A 312 19.45 21.32 -23.01
C ASN A 312 19.76 22.52 -22.11
N ASP A 313 18.85 22.88 -21.18
CA ASP A 313 19.01 24.06 -20.33
C ASP A 313 18.19 23.94 -19.04
N SER A 314 18.55 22.95 -18.20
CA SER A 314 17.81 22.61 -16.99
C SER A 314 18.05 23.57 -15.81
N GLY A 315 19.07 24.42 -15.92
CA GLY A 315 19.57 25.25 -14.81
C GLY A 315 20.34 24.47 -13.75
N PHE A 316 20.60 23.18 -13.97
CA PHE A 316 21.41 22.33 -13.09
C PHE A 316 22.37 21.45 -13.87
N ASP A 317 23.61 21.43 -13.41
CA ASP A 317 24.53 20.33 -13.68
C ASP A 317 24.31 19.23 -12.64
N VAL A 318 24.57 17.98 -13.00
CA VAL A 318 24.52 16.87 -12.05
C VAL A 318 25.57 17.08 -10.96
N ASN A 319 25.17 17.02 -9.69
CA ASN A 319 26.08 17.22 -8.56
C ASN A 319 27.21 16.17 -8.57
N PRO A 320 28.49 16.58 -8.69
CA PRO A 320 29.61 15.64 -8.80
C PRO A 320 29.83 14.82 -7.52
N ASN A 321 29.27 15.24 -6.38
CA ASN A 321 29.35 14.48 -5.14
C ASN A 321 28.39 13.28 -5.08
N CYS A 322 27.47 13.17 -6.05
CA CYS A 322 26.53 12.07 -6.14
C CYS A 322 26.96 11.09 -7.22
N LYS A 323 27.39 9.89 -6.83
CA LYS A 323 27.73 8.80 -7.75
C LYS A 323 26.60 7.79 -7.82
N ASN A 324 26.55 7.01 -8.90
CA ASN A 324 25.63 5.87 -9.05
C ASN A 324 24.15 6.24 -8.80
N ILE A 325 23.71 7.40 -9.32
CA ILE A 325 22.36 7.92 -9.10
C ILE A 325 21.34 6.98 -9.74
N GLN A 326 20.38 6.51 -8.94
CA GLN A 326 19.24 5.73 -9.40
C GLN A 326 17.95 6.48 -9.06
N VAL A 327 17.15 6.76 -10.08
CA VAL A 327 15.87 7.45 -9.95
C VAL A 327 14.77 6.45 -9.64
N HIS A 328 14.04 6.71 -8.57
CA HIS A 328 12.92 5.90 -8.11
C HIS A 328 11.64 6.71 -8.24
N SER A 329 10.86 6.39 -9.27
CA SER A 329 9.46 6.80 -9.33
C SER A 329 8.71 6.21 -8.14
N MET A 330 7.76 6.96 -7.59
CA MET A 330 7.04 6.52 -6.40
C MET A 330 6.16 5.31 -6.73
N THR A 331 6.24 4.27 -5.91
CA THR A 331 5.31 3.15 -5.98
C THR A 331 3.91 3.59 -5.53
N VAL A 332 2.87 2.84 -5.90
CA VAL A 332 1.49 3.15 -5.47
C VAL A 332 1.38 3.25 -3.94
N ASP A 333 2.07 2.39 -3.20
CA ASP A 333 2.05 2.41 -1.73
C ASP A 333 2.79 3.64 -1.18
N GLN A 334 3.89 4.07 -1.79
CA GLN A 334 4.60 5.28 -1.40
C GLN A 334 3.76 6.54 -1.68
N LYS A 335 3.07 6.60 -2.83
CA LYS A 335 2.12 7.70 -3.14
C LYS A 335 1.00 7.77 -2.12
N SER A 336 0.38 6.62 -1.81
CA SER A 336 -0.70 6.51 -0.83
C SER A 336 -0.22 6.91 0.57
N PHE A 337 0.97 6.46 0.98
CA PHE A 337 1.58 6.84 2.25
C PHE A 337 1.79 8.36 2.35
N LEU A 338 2.42 8.97 1.35
CA LEU A 338 2.68 10.41 1.33
C LEU A 338 1.38 11.23 1.38
N LEU A 339 0.37 10.87 0.59
CA LEU A 339 -0.94 11.54 0.64
C LEU A 339 -1.59 11.43 2.01
N LYS A 340 -1.57 10.22 2.59
CA LYS A 340 -2.20 9.97 3.88
C LYS A 340 -1.55 10.81 4.99
N GLU A 341 -0.22 10.85 5.05
CA GLU A 341 0.49 11.62 6.07
C GLU A 341 0.25 13.13 5.88
N HIS A 342 0.30 13.64 4.64
CA HIS A 342 0.00 15.05 4.37
C HIS A 342 -1.43 15.43 4.77
N ASN A 343 -2.43 14.66 4.35
CA ASN A 343 -3.83 14.94 4.67
C ASN A 343 -4.14 14.71 6.17
N PHE A 344 -3.46 13.78 6.83
CA PHE A 344 -3.54 13.64 8.29
C PHE A 344 -3.09 14.92 8.99
N TYR A 345 -1.92 15.46 8.63
CA TYR A 345 -1.40 16.69 9.21
C TYR A 345 -2.26 17.92 8.87
N ARG A 346 -2.75 18.02 7.64
CA ARG A 346 -3.71 19.07 7.24
C ARG A 346 -4.99 19.01 8.06
N ASN A 347 -5.56 17.82 8.24
CA ASN A 347 -6.78 17.62 9.01
C ASN A 347 -6.58 17.94 10.51
N LEU A 348 -5.41 17.62 11.05
CA LEU A 348 -5.02 17.96 12.43
C LEU A 348 -4.92 19.48 12.63
N VAL A 349 -4.24 20.19 11.73
CA VAL A 349 -4.14 21.66 11.81
C VAL A 349 -5.50 22.31 11.59
N ALA A 350 -6.26 21.87 10.60
CA ALA A 350 -7.58 22.40 10.28
C ALA A 350 -8.61 22.26 11.43
N SER A 351 -8.39 21.32 12.38
CA SER A 351 -9.27 21.17 13.54
C SER A 351 -9.14 22.31 14.56
N GLY A 352 -8.06 23.09 14.51
CA GLY A 352 -7.72 24.10 15.50
C GLY A 352 -7.26 23.51 16.85
N SER A 353 -7.01 22.21 16.93
CA SER A 353 -6.63 21.52 18.17
C SER A 353 -5.13 21.29 18.31
N TYR A 354 -4.33 21.81 17.37
CA TYR A 354 -2.90 21.55 17.27
C TYR A 354 -2.08 22.82 17.44
N ASN A 355 -1.14 22.80 18.38
CA ASN A 355 -0.09 23.81 18.60
C ASN A 355 -0.54 25.28 18.48
N GLN A 356 -1.71 25.62 19.05
CA GLN A 356 -2.29 26.97 19.04
C GLN A 356 -2.65 27.52 17.64
N PHE A 357 -2.58 26.68 16.60
CA PHE A 357 -3.04 27.05 15.27
C PHE A 357 -4.58 27.15 15.25
N PRO A 358 -5.15 28.19 14.64
CA PRO A 358 -6.59 28.32 14.48
C PRO A 358 -7.15 27.23 13.55
N SER A 359 -8.44 26.93 13.67
CA SER A 359 -9.12 26.04 12.73
C SER A 359 -9.25 26.67 11.35
N ALA A 360 -9.32 25.83 10.31
CA ALA A 360 -9.39 26.26 8.92
C ALA A 360 -10.78 25.98 8.33
N SER A 361 -11.40 27.00 7.71
CA SER A 361 -12.76 26.88 7.16
C SER A 361 -12.85 26.08 5.87
N LYS A 362 -11.79 26.08 5.07
CA LYS A 362 -11.78 25.52 3.71
C LYS A 362 -10.45 24.88 3.29
N MET A 363 -9.83 24.10 4.17
CA MET A 363 -8.59 23.38 3.84
C MET A 363 -8.85 22.23 2.85
N ILE A 364 -8.27 22.22 1.65
CA ILE A 364 -8.52 21.15 0.65
C ILE A 364 -7.79 19.83 1.01
N GLU A 365 -8.42 18.69 0.73
CA GLU A 365 -7.78 17.38 0.69
C GLU A 365 -6.84 17.24 -0.52
N MET A 366 -5.55 17.01 -0.28
CA MET A 366 -4.55 16.84 -1.35
C MET A 366 -4.72 15.51 -2.07
N LYS A 367 -4.42 15.53 -3.36
CA LYS A 367 -4.38 14.36 -4.25
C LYS A 367 -3.04 14.21 -4.96
N TRP A 368 -2.78 13.02 -5.48
CA TRP A 368 -1.57 12.79 -6.26
C TRP A 368 -1.69 13.40 -7.65
N ASP A 369 -0.68 14.14 -8.08
CA ASP A 369 -0.57 14.65 -9.44
C ASP A 369 0.67 14.10 -10.14
N LYS A 370 0.44 13.43 -11.26
CA LYS A 370 1.48 12.75 -12.03
C LYS A 370 2.41 13.75 -12.74
N SER A 371 1.91 14.91 -13.13
CA SER A 371 2.73 15.95 -13.77
C SER A 371 3.73 16.52 -12.78
N LEU A 372 3.30 16.80 -11.54
CA LEU A 372 4.17 17.18 -10.42
C LEU A 372 5.20 16.09 -10.10
N GLU A 373 4.80 14.81 -10.06
CA GLU A 373 5.74 13.69 -9.88
C GLU A 373 6.79 13.64 -10.99
N ASN A 374 6.38 13.81 -12.25
CA ASN A 374 7.30 13.76 -13.38
C ASN A 374 8.33 14.90 -13.31
N VAL A 375 7.91 16.12 -13.01
CA VAL A 375 8.84 17.25 -12.81
C VAL A 375 9.72 17.03 -11.59
N ALA A 376 9.19 16.46 -10.50
CA ALA A 376 9.98 16.07 -9.34
C ALA A 376 11.06 15.04 -9.71
N CYS A 377 10.75 14.08 -10.59
CA CYS A 377 11.71 13.09 -11.07
C CYS A 377 12.84 13.71 -11.91
N HIS A 378 12.55 14.73 -12.70
CA HIS A 378 13.58 15.51 -13.38
C HIS A 378 14.45 16.28 -12.39
N HIS A 379 13.87 16.87 -11.36
CA HIS A 379 14.64 17.59 -10.34
C HIS A 379 15.61 16.68 -9.58
N VAL A 380 15.15 15.52 -9.10
CA VAL A 380 16.00 14.65 -8.29
C VAL A 380 17.21 14.11 -9.05
N GLN A 381 17.14 13.98 -10.37
CA GLN A 381 18.25 13.49 -11.21
C GLN A 381 19.52 14.32 -11.07
N TYR A 382 19.41 15.61 -10.76
CA TYR A 382 20.56 16.49 -10.61
C TYR A 382 21.23 16.38 -9.23
N CYS A 383 20.59 15.71 -8.26
CA CYS A 383 21.12 15.48 -6.91
C CYS A 383 21.57 16.75 -6.17
N HIS A 384 20.76 17.81 -6.25
CA HIS A 384 20.97 19.05 -5.49
C HIS A 384 19.92 19.23 -4.40
N MET A 385 20.37 19.59 -3.20
CA MET A 385 19.51 20.12 -2.12
C MET A 385 19.26 21.63 -2.30
N LYS A 386 18.91 22.03 -3.53
CA LYS A 386 18.61 23.40 -3.92
C LYS A 386 17.28 23.42 -4.66
N HIS A 387 16.52 24.50 -4.52
CA HIS A 387 15.25 24.62 -5.22
C HIS A 387 15.44 24.81 -6.72
N GLY A 388 14.50 24.27 -7.51
CA GLY A 388 14.51 24.45 -8.96
C GLY A 388 14.14 25.87 -9.38
N GLN A 389 14.81 26.40 -10.39
CA GLN A 389 14.52 27.75 -10.92
C GLN A 389 13.12 27.79 -11.54
N CYS A 390 12.74 26.76 -12.30
CA CYS A 390 11.36 26.56 -12.73
C CYS A 390 10.94 25.09 -12.71
N LEU A 391 9.73 24.89 -12.18
CA LEU A 391 9.10 23.58 -11.93
C LEU A 391 7.70 23.51 -12.53
N ALA A 392 7.36 24.42 -13.45
CA ALA A 392 6.03 24.55 -14.04
C ALA A 392 5.53 23.23 -14.65
N THR A 393 4.23 23.00 -14.59
CA THR A 393 3.59 21.89 -15.33
C THR A 393 2.70 22.47 -16.43
N SER A 394 2.16 21.61 -17.30
CA SER A 394 1.15 22.04 -18.29
C SER A 394 -0.04 22.72 -17.60
N SER A 395 -0.44 22.24 -16.43
CA SER A 395 -1.56 22.78 -15.66
C SER A 395 -1.19 23.89 -14.67
N ASN A 396 0.04 23.92 -14.13
CA ASN A 396 0.40 24.78 -12.99
C ASN A 396 1.54 25.75 -13.35
N GLY A 397 1.48 26.98 -12.82
CA GLY A 397 2.46 28.04 -13.07
C GLY A 397 3.77 27.84 -12.32
N VAL A 398 3.72 27.86 -10.98
CA VAL A 398 4.91 27.77 -10.13
C VAL A 398 4.63 26.84 -8.94
N PRO A 399 5.00 25.56 -9.01
CA PRO A 399 4.86 24.62 -7.90
C PRO A 399 5.73 24.97 -6.69
N GLY A 400 5.21 24.72 -5.49
CA GLY A 400 6.00 24.72 -4.26
C GLY A 400 6.87 23.46 -4.17
N GLN A 401 7.94 23.49 -3.39
CA GLN A 401 8.92 22.39 -3.37
C GLN A 401 9.42 22.12 -1.95
N ASN A 402 9.32 20.86 -1.52
CA ASN A 402 9.98 20.35 -0.33
C ASN A 402 11.08 19.35 -0.70
N LEU A 403 12.24 19.52 -0.06
CA LEU A 403 13.43 18.70 -0.25
C LEU A 403 13.78 17.98 1.05
N PHE A 404 14.22 16.74 0.92
CA PHE A 404 14.74 15.98 2.05
C PHE A 404 15.85 15.04 1.59
N ALA A 405 16.94 14.96 2.36
CA ALA A 405 17.99 13.98 2.14
C ALA A 405 18.44 13.38 3.46
N ALA A 406 18.69 12.08 3.44
CA ALA A 406 19.11 11.31 4.62
C ALA A 406 19.96 10.10 4.18
N PRO A 407 20.69 9.45 5.10
CA PRO A 407 21.27 8.15 4.83
C PRO A 407 20.21 7.19 4.30
N ASN A 408 20.59 6.27 3.41
CA ASN A 408 19.65 5.30 2.88
C ASN A 408 19.11 4.40 4.00
N GLU A 409 17.80 4.22 4.04
CA GLU A 409 17.09 3.41 5.03
C GLU A 409 15.83 2.79 4.39
N ASP A 410 15.05 2.05 5.18
CA ASP A 410 13.75 1.51 4.76
C ASP A 410 12.89 2.58 4.06
N ASN A 411 12.24 2.18 2.97
CA ASN A 411 11.48 3.06 2.09
C ASN A 411 10.46 3.92 2.85
N PHE A 412 9.66 3.32 3.74
CA PHE A 412 8.61 4.05 4.45
C PHE A 412 9.15 4.85 5.62
N SER A 413 10.20 4.34 6.28
CA SER A 413 10.90 5.06 7.35
C SER A 413 11.50 6.38 6.83
N PHE A 414 12.13 6.34 5.65
CA PHE A 414 12.65 7.53 4.98
C PHE A 414 11.55 8.55 4.63
N LEU A 415 10.45 8.09 4.03
CA LEU A 415 9.33 8.98 3.68
C LEU A 415 8.67 9.57 4.93
N LYS A 416 8.48 8.76 5.99
CA LYS A 416 7.93 9.23 7.26
C LYS A 416 8.83 10.28 7.89
N ARG A 417 10.14 10.06 7.88
CA ARG A 417 11.12 11.01 8.39
C ARG A 417 11.07 12.33 7.61
N ALA A 418 10.99 12.28 6.29
CA ALA A 418 10.86 13.45 5.44
C ALA A 418 9.62 14.30 5.80
N VAL A 419 8.44 13.66 5.83
CA VAL A 419 7.18 14.35 6.15
C VAL A 419 7.20 14.91 7.57
N ASN A 420 7.68 14.13 8.54
CA ASN A 420 7.84 14.60 9.92
C ASN A 420 8.79 15.78 10.02
N THR A 421 9.94 15.75 9.32
CA THR A 421 10.90 16.86 9.32
C THR A 421 10.27 18.13 8.76
N TRP A 422 9.50 18.04 7.68
CA TRP A 422 8.82 19.19 7.10
C TRP A 422 7.72 19.73 8.01
N PHE A 423 6.93 18.83 8.62
CA PHE A 423 5.85 19.20 9.53
C PHE A 423 6.37 19.78 10.85
N ASN A 424 7.44 19.22 11.43
CA ASN A 424 8.01 19.63 12.73
C ASN A 424 8.45 21.10 12.78
N LYS A 425 8.61 21.78 11.63
CA LYS A 425 8.75 23.24 11.61
C LYS A 425 7.56 23.97 12.25
N SER A 426 6.42 23.31 12.39
CA SER A 426 5.26 23.79 13.14
C SER A 426 5.53 24.02 14.62
N TYR A 427 6.49 23.32 15.24
CA TYR A 427 6.77 23.45 16.66
C TYR A 427 7.33 24.84 17.00
N ASP A 428 8.13 25.39 16.10
CA ASP A 428 8.78 26.70 16.25
C ASP A 428 7.96 27.83 15.59
N ALA A 429 6.86 27.50 14.91
CA ALA A 429 6.10 28.46 14.13
C ALA A 429 4.97 29.08 14.95
N PRO A 430 4.89 30.42 15.05
CA PRO A 430 3.78 31.07 15.75
C PRO A 430 2.48 30.96 14.92
N SER A 431 1.32 31.00 15.58
CA SER A 431 0.02 30.95 14.88
C SER A 431 -0.22 32.14 13.94
N SER A 432 0.53 33.24 14.10
CA SER A 432 0.49 34.42 13.22
C SER A 432 0.96 34.13 11.79
N ILE A 433 1.72 33.05 11.54
CA ILE A 433 2.12 32.68 10.17
C ILE A 433 0.92 32.38 9.28
N VAL A 434 -0.24 32.10 9.89
CA VAL A 434 -1.48 31.83 9.17
C VAL A 434 -1.92 33.07 8.40
N ASP A 435 -1.84 34.25 9.01
CA ASP A 435 -2.25 35.52 8.39
C ASP A 435 -1.14 36.09 7.51
N ASN A 436 0.11 35.97 7.97
CA ASN A 436 1.26 36.60 7.34
C ASN A 436 2.42 35.62 7.26
N PHE A 437 2.51 34.87 6.16
CA PHE A 437 3.52 33.83 6.01
C PHE A 437 4.95 34.36 6.02
N GLU A 438 5.76 33.82 6.93
CA GLU A 438 7.21 34.02 7.00
C GLU A 438 7.97 32.87 6.34
N ASN A 439 8.93 33.22 5.48
CA ASN A 439 9.60 32.23 4.62
C ASN A 439 10.40 31.18 5.40
N SER A 440 10.80 31.40 6.65
CA SER A 440 11.53 30.43 7.48
C SER A 440 10.77 29.12 7.72
N TYR A 441 9.44 29.10 7.56
CA TYR A 441 8.57 27.95 7.81
C TYR A 441 8.02 27.30 6.53
N TYR A 442 8.64 27.53 5.37
CA TYR A 442 8.12 27.13 4.07
C TYR A 442 7.78 25.65 3.95
N THR A 443 8.56 24.75 4.57
CA THR A 443 8.30 23.31 4.45
C THR A 443 6.98 22.90 5.07
N PHE A 444 6.66 23.49 6.22
CA PHE A 444 5.38 23.31 6.91
C PHE A 444 4.26 24.04 6.16
N ALA A 445 4.49 25.28 5.74
CA ALA A 445 3.49 26.08 5.02
C ALA A 445 3.02 25.43 3.72
N PHE A 446 3.93 24.82 2.93
CA PHE A 446 3.54 24.08 1.73
C PHE A 446 2.62 22.89 2.03
N MET A 447 2.80 22.23 3.18
CA MET A 447 1.94 21.13 3.60
C MET A 447 0.54 21.59 4.00
N ILE A 448 0.40 22.78 4.60
CA ILE A 448 -0.86 23.24 5.22
C ILE A 448 -1.55 24.41 4.50
N LYS A 449 -1.02 24.90 3.37
CA LYS A 449 -1.69 25.91 2.55
C LYS A 449 -3.05 25.39 2.06
N GLU A 450 -4.14 26.11 2.34
CA GLU A 450 -5.50 25.61 2.13
C GLU A 450 -5.78 25.19 0.69
N SER A 451 -5.29 25.99 -0.27
CA SER A 451 -5.58 25.84 -1.70
C SER A 451 -4.74 24.78 -2.40
N GLN A 452 -3.81 24.13 -1.69
CA GLN A 452 -3.01 23.04 -2.28
C GLN A 452 -3.89 21.80 -2.45
N SER A 453 -4.29 21.53 -3.69
CA SER A 453 -5.11 20.36 -4.00
C SER A 453 -4.27 19.17 -4.49
N LYS A 454 -3.00 19.39 -4.84
CA LYS A 454 -2.15 18.38 -5.49
C LYS A 454 -0.73 18.33 -4.93
N ILE A 455 -0.19 17.13 -4.87
CA ILE A 455 1.21 16.83 -4.56
C ILE A 455 1.75 15.76 -5.52
N GLY A 456 3.03 15.85 -5.89
CA GLY A 456 3.72 14.78 -6.60
C GLY A 456 5.18 14.72 -6.19
N CYS A 457 5.69 13.54 -5.88
CA CYS A 457 7.04 13.36 -5.37
C CYS A 457 7.85 12.32 -6.14
N CYS A 458 9.17 12.45 -6.12
CA CYS A 458 10.10 11.49 -6.67
C CYS A 458 11.37 11.41 -5.80
N SER A 459 12.07 10.28 -5.84
CA SER A 459 13.29 10.10 -5.04
C SER A 459 14.43 9.56 -5.87
N ILE A 460 15.66 9.77 -5.41
CA ILE A 460 16.86 9.10 -5.91
C ILE A 460 17.59 8.40 -4.76
N THR A 461 18.26 7.31 -5.06
CA THR A 461 19.37 6.79 -4.24
C THR A 461 20.68 7.10 -4.94
N TYR A 462 21.71 7.47 -4.17
CA TYR A 462 23.02 7.80 -4.70
C TYR A 462 24.10 7.45 -3.68
N GLU A 463 25.32 7.25 -4.16
CA GLU A 463 26.51 7.16 -3.32
C GLU A 463 27.04 8.57 -3.09
N ASP A 464 27.07 8.98 -1.82
CA ASP A 464 27.57 10.29 -1.41
C ASP A 464 29.09 10.22 -1.25
N SER A 465 29.83 10.93 -2.09
CA SER A 465 31.29 10.92 -2.07
C SER A 465 31.89 11.59 -0.84
N HIS A 466 31.16 12.51 -0.19
CA HIS A 466 31.62 13.21 0.99
C HIS A 466 31.49 12.33 2.23
N PHE A 467 30.33 11.69 2.40
CA PHE A 467 30.06 10.82 3.55
C PHE A 467 30.42 9.35 3.33
N LYS A 468 30.83 8.96 2.11
CA LYS A 468 31.18 7.59 1.71
C LYS A 468 30.09 6.57 2.06
N ARG A 469 28.83 6.92 1.79
CA ARG A 469 27.66 6.08 2.09
C ARG A 469 26.56 6.23 1.05
N TYR A 470 25.70 5.23 0.96
CA TYR A 470 24.45 5.39 0.22
C TYR A 470 23.52 6.34 0.95
N SER A 471 23.04 7.34 0.22
CA SER A 471 22.08 8.34 0.67
C SER A 471 20.89 8.35 -0.26
N ARG A 472 19.79 8.93 0.23
CA ARG A 472 18.56 9.08 -0.52
C ARG A 472 18.09 10.52 -0.46
N MET A 473 17.62 11.03 -1.60
CA MET A 473 17.01 12.36 -1.70
C MET A 473 15.56 12.23 -2.19
N LEU A 474 14.68 13.06 -1.64
CA LEU A 474 13.27 13.19 -1.99
C LEU A 474 13.00 14.62 -2.43
N THR A 475 12.27 14.78 -3.52
CA THR A 475 11.62 16.03 -3.88
C THR A 475 10.12 15.80 -3.91
N CYS A 476 9.37 16.61 -3.18
CA CYS A 476 7.91 16.70 -3.28
C CYS A 476 7.53 18.07 -3.82
N LEU A 477 6.71 18.10 -4.86
CA LEU A 477 6.17 19.31 -5.45
C LEU A 477 4.70 19.47 -5.07
N TYR A 478 4.31 20.68 -4.72
CA TYR A 478 2.95 21.09 -4.40
C TYR A 478 2.40 21.97 -5.52
N GLU A 479 1.10 21.89 -5.78
CA GLU A 479 0.43 22.58 -6.90
C GLU A 479 0.88 24.03 -7.11
N ASN A 480 1.02 24.78 -6.01
CA ASN A 480 1.37 26.19 -6.02
C ASN A 480 2.51 26.51 -5.05
N ILE A 481 3.25 27.57 -5.32
CA ILE A 481 4.17 28.19 -4.36
C ILE A 481 3.39 29.03 -3.35
N VAL A 482 4.00 29.28 -2.20
CA VAL A 482 3.47 30.10 -1.11
C VAL A 482 4.42 31.28 -0.97
N TYR A 483 3.93 32.47 -1.33
CA TYR A 483 4.71 33.70 -1.29
C TYR A 483 4.73 34.28 0.13
N SER A 484 5.81 34.96 0.50
CA SER A 484 5.88 35.72 1.75
C SER A 484 4.71 36.70 1.86
N ASN A 485 4.22 36.86 3.08
CA ASN A 485 3.02 37.64 3.41
C ASN A 485 1.70 37.09 2.85
N ALA A 486 1.69 35.90 2.24
CA ALA A 486 0.44 35.24 1.88
C ALA A 486 -0.28 34.70 3.12
N ASN A 487 -1.61 34.78 3.11
CA ASN A 487 -2.45 34.02 4.02
C ASN A 487 -2.28 32.52 3.74
N ILE A 488 -2.04 31.68 4.75
CA ILE A 488 -1.87 30.23 4.59
C ILE A 488 -3.21 29.52 4.48
N TYR A 489 -4.15 29.83 5.36
CA TYR A 489 -5.51 29.33 5.28
C TYR A 489 -6.49 30.30 5.93
N THR A 490 -7.73 30.24 5.49
CA THR A 490 -8.83 31.04 6.01
C THR A 490 -9.29 30.45 7.33
N LYS A 491 -9.30 31.28 8.37
CA LYS A 491 -9.70 30.88 9.73
C LYS A 491 -11.22 30.75 9.79
N GLY A 492 -11.71 29.71 10.43
CA GLY A 492 -13.14 29.53 10.66
C GLY A 492 -13.47 28.12 11.12
N LYS A 493 -14.77 27.82 11.21
CA LYS A 493 -15.24 26.50 11.64
C LYS A 493 -14.73 25.44 10.65
N PRO A 494 -14.18 24.30 11.10
CA PRO A 494 -13.63 23.27 10.20
C PRO A 494 -14.58 22.89 9.06
N ALA A 495 -14.07 22.96 7.83
CA ALA A 495 -14.80 22.60 6.60
C ALA A 495 -16.15 23.33 6.39
N SER A 496 -16.36 24.51 7.00
CA SER A 496 -17.62 25.26 6.86
C SER A 496 -17.77 26.01 5.54
N GLU A 497 -16.68 26.27 4.84
CA GLU A 497 -16.63 27.11 3.62
C GLU A 497 -16.13 26.32 2.40
N CYS A 498 -16.32 24.99 2.39
CA CYS A 498 -15.87 24.17 1.26
C CYS A 498 -16.52 24.56 -0.08
N ASN A 499 -17.75 25.04 -0.04
CA ASN A 499 -18.51 25.50 -1.20
C ASN A 499 -17.88 26.74 -1.89
N GLU A 500 -16.97 27.46 -1.25
CA GLU A 500 -16.27 28.58 -1.90
C GLU A 500 -15.36 28.14 -3.05
N TYR A 501 -14.97 26.85 -3.10
CA TYR A 501 -14.26 26.29 -4.26
C TYR A 501 -15.18 25.87 -5.42
N GLY A 502 -16.50 25.94 -5.22
CA GLY A 502 -17.52 25.50 -6.17
C GLY A 502 -18.56 24.59 -5.51
N ASP A 503 -19.75 24.51 -6.10
CA ASP A 503 -20.86 23.67 -5.62
C ASP A 503 -20.51 22.18 -5.59
N GLU A 504 -19.51 21.77 -6.38
CA GLU A 504 -19.00 20.42 -6.35
C GLU A 504 -18.15 20.10 -5.12
N PHE A 505 -17.78 21.06 -4.27
CA PHE A 505 -17.01 20.81 -3.06
C PHE A 505 -17.90 20.63 -1.83
N ALA A 506 -17.46 19.74 -0.94
CA ALA A 506 -18.09 19.47 0.35
C ALA A 506 -17.03 19.05 1.38
N THR A 507 -17.45 18.83 2.61
CA THR A 507 -16.60 18.21 3.63
C THR A 507 -16.11 16.84 3.15
N SER A 508 -14.81 16.59 3.27
CA SER A 508 -14.22 15.28 2.95
C SER A 508 -14.81 14.20 3.85
N VAL A 509 -15.15 13.07 3.23
CA VAL A 509 -15.67 11.89 3.93
C VAL A 509 -14.59 11.19 4.77
N THR A 510 -13.33 11.33 4.39
CA THR A 510 -12.16 10.72 5.04
C THR A 510 -11.57 11.64 6.11
N TYR A 511 -11.49 12.94 5.80
CA TYR A 511 -10.86 13.95 6.64
C TYR A 511 -11.88 15.03 7.00
N LYS A 512 -12.61 14.82 8.10
CA LYS A 512 -13.77 15.65 8.51
C LYS A 512 -13.53 17.16 8.61
N ASN A 513 -12.27 17.61 8.70
CA ASN A 513 -11.91 19.03 8.77
C ASN A 513 -11.43 19.59 7.41
N LEU A 514 -11.45 18.79 6.34
CA LEU A 514 -10.99 19.15 5.00
C LEU A 514 -12.13 19.21 3.99
N CYS A 515 -11.87 19.83 2.84
CA CYS A 515 -12.77 19.94 1.69
C CYS A 515 -12.35 19.02 0.55
N ALA A 516 -13.31 18.36 -0.10
CA ALA A 516 -13.09 17.48 -1.26
C ALA A 516 -14.24 17.61 -2.28
N LYS A 517 -14.01 17.22 -3.54
CA LYS A 517 -15.05 17.24 -4.57
C LYS A 517 -16.03 16.06 -4.40
N ARG A 518 -17.33 16.32 -4.52
CA ARG A 518 -18.46 15.37 -4.43
C ARG A 518 -18.35 14.22 -5.44
N ASN A 519 -17.81 14.47 -6.64
CA ASN A 519 -17.68 13.44 -7.68
C ASN A 519 -16.57 12.41 -7.42
N ASP A 520 -15.70 12.62 -6.44
CA ASP A 520 -14.79 11.58 -5.96
C ASP A 520 -15.48 10.56 -5.03
N SER A 521 -16.79 10.77 -4.80
CA SER A 521 -17.65 9.87 -4.03
C SER A 521 -18.53 8.96 -4.92
N ASN A 522 -18.56 9.20 -6.24
CA ASN A 522 -19.58 8.67 -7.16
C ASN A 522 -19.00 8.15 -8.49
N ILE A 523 -18.16 7.12 -8.46
CA ILE A 523 -17.93 6.26 -9.64
C ILE A 523 -18.34 4.83 -9.32
N ASN A 524 -19.66 4.60 -9.32
CA ASN A 524 -20.39 3.50 -9.96
C ASN A 524 -21.75 3.26 -9.28
N VAL A 525 -22.77 4.03 -9.69
CA VAL A 525 -24.15 3.53 -9.76
C VAL A 525 -24.69 3.94 -11.13
N ALA A 526 -24.46 3.09 -12.12
CA ALA A 526 -25.35 3.00 -13.26
C ALA A 526 -26.37 1.91 -12.93
N GLN A 527 -27.60 2.30 -12.60
CA GLN A 527 -28.78 1.65 -13.19
C GLN A 527 -30.11 2.36 -12.86
N SER A 528 -30.92 2.36 -13.92
CA SER A 528 -32.37 2.51 -14.02
C SER A 528 -33.00 3.82 -13.57
N THR A 529 -33.14 4.69 -14.58
CA THR A 529 -34.37 5.43 -14.86
C THR A 529 -35.61 4.63 -14.46
N SER A 530 -36.45 5.19 -13.59
CA SER A 530 -37.88 4.88 -13.56
C SER A 530 -38.63 6.15 -13.93
N GLU A 531 -39.09 6.19 -15.18
CA GLU A 531 -40.16 7.09 -15.58
C GLU A 531 -41.44 6.64 -14.85
N SER A 532 -42.12 7.59 -14.21
CA SER A 532 -43.53 7.44 -13.88
C SER A 532 -44.26 8.67 -14.41
N VAL A 533 -44.72 8.54 -15.65
CA VAL A 533 -45.71 9.42 -16.27
C VAL A 533 -47.03 9.22 -15.53
N LYS A 534 -47.58 10.32 -14.99
CA LYS A 534 -48.93 10.37 -14.43
C LYS A 534 -49.95 10.19 -15.56
N ILE A 535 -50.82 9.20 -15.40
CA ILE A 535 -52.06 9.11 -16.18
C ILE A 535 -53.16 9.84 -15.40
N VAL A 536 -53.82 10.75 -16.09
CA VAL A 536 -55.04 11.45 -15.67
C VAL A 536 -56.23 10.48 -15.76
N VAL A 537 -56.97 10.34 -14.67
CA VAL A 537 -58.45 10.35 -14.66
C VAL A 537 -58.87 11.19 -13.47
#